data_AF-A0A1Y4CWC3-F1
#
_entry.id   AF-A0A1Y4CWC3-F1
#
_cell.length_a   1.000
_cell.length_b   1.000
_cell.length_c   1.000
_cell.angle_alpha   90.00
_cell.angle_beta   90.00
_cell.angle_gamma   90.00
#
_symmetry.space_group_name_H-M   'P 1'
#
loop_
_entity.id
_entity.type
_entity.pdbx_description
1 polymer ?
#
loop_
_entity_poly.entity_id
_entity_poly.type
_entity_poly.pdbx_seq_one_letter_code
_entity_poly.pdbx_strand_id
1 'polypeptide(L)'
;MRKITTIILLTALVGSSAAQTRTDIYHDGWIDFNKNGEKDIYEDPKQPIEKRINNLLQQMTFEEKTCQLATLYGYGAVSPDSLPTPAWKTSIWKDGIGNVDEQLNGEWKRTLWEYPYSNHPVAMNKVQAFFVEKNDIEIGIY
;
A
#
# COMPACT_ATOMS: atom_id res chain seq x y z
N MET A 1 -61.00 25.56 18.94
CA MET A 1 -60.21 24.78 17.96
C MET A 1 -58.73 25.15 18.14
N ARG A 2 -57.96 24.31 18.85
CA ARG A 2 -56.52 24.53 19.11
C ARG A 2 -55.73 24.06 17.90
N LYS A 3 -54.99 24.96 17.24
CA LYS A 3 -54.06 24.61 16.16
C LYS A 3 -52.81 24.01 16.80
N ILE A 4 -52.56 22.73 16.54
CA ILE A 4 -51.35 22.02 16.95
C ILE A 4 -50.29 22.29 15.89
N THR A 5 -49.24 23.01 16.26
CA THR A 5 -48.10 23.29 15.39
C THR A 5 -47.12 22.12 15.49
N THR A 6 -47.06 21.28 14.45
CA THR A 6 -46.08 20.21 14.33
C THR A 6 -44.71 20.80 13.98
N ILE A 7 -43.74 20.65 14.88
CA ILE A 7 -42.33 20.99 14.61
C ILE A 7 -41.65 19.71 14.10
N ILE A 8 -41.23 19.71 12.83
CA ILE A 8 -40.43 18.64 12.23
C ILE A 8 -38.97 18.92 12.59
N LEU A 9 -38.38 18.06 13.43
CA LEU A 9 -36.96 18.12 13.78
C LEU A 9 -36.17 17.40 12.68
N LEU A 10 -35.49 18.16 11.81
CA LEU A 10 -34.62 17.62 10.77
C LEU A 10 -33.24 17.34 11.39
N THR A 11 -32.98 16.10 11.82
CA THR A 11 -31.63 15.69 12.24
C THR A 11 -30.75 15.50 11.02
N ALA A 12 -29.90 16.49 10.73
CA ALA A 12 -28.80 16.36 9.79
C ALA A 12 -27.77 15.39 10.40
N LEU A 13 -27.65 14.18 9.85
CA LEU A 13 -26.46 13.35 10.05
C LEU A 13 -25.29 14.07 9.39
N VAL A 14 -24.55 14.86 10.17
CA VAL A 14 -23.19 15.25 9.80
C VAL A 14 -22.35 14.00 9.91
N GLY A 15 -22.23 13.26 8.80
CA GLY A 15 -21.21 12.25 8.67
C GLY A 15 -19.86 12.94 8.79
N SER A 16 -19.21 12.80 9.95
CA SER A 16 -17.80 13.11 10.10
C SER A 16 -17.05 12.22 9.12
N SER A 17 -16.80 12.74 7.92
CA SER A 17 -15.72 12.25 7.09
C SER A 17 -14.47 12.55 7.91
N ALA A 18 -14.02 11.57 8.70
CA ALA A 18 -12.66 11.57 9.20
C ALA A 18 -11.79 11.59 7.94
N ALA A 19 -11.40 12.80 7.53
CA ALA A 19 -10.30 12.97 6.62
C ALA A 19 -9.16 12.21 7.27
N GLN A 20 -8.77 11.07 6.69
CA GLN A 20 -7.55 10.37 7.07
C GLN A 20 -6.44 11.41 6.98
N THR A 21 -6.08 11.97 8.12
CA THR A 21 -4.79 12.64 8.29
C THR A 21 -3.78 11.65 7.79
N ARG A 22 -3.01 12.01 6.75
CA ARG A 22 -1.79 11.27 6.45
C ARG A 22 -1.01 11.23 7.76
N THR A 23 -1.01 10.09 8.43
CA THR A 23 -0.03 9.79 9.45
C THR A 23 1.31 9.86 8.73
N ASP A 24 2.22 10.67 9.25
CA ASP A 24 3.57 10.74 8.72
C ASP A 24 4.24 9.42 9.07
N ILE A 25 4.21 8.47 8.13
CA ILE A 25 4.77 7.13 8.32
C ILE A 25 6.30 7.09 8.17
N TYR A 26 6.90 8.17 7.66
CA TYR A 26 8.32 8.23 7.38
C TYR A 26 9.03 8.90 8.55
N HIS A 27 9.84 8.15 9.27
CA HIS A 27 10.58 8.64 10.41
C HIS A 27 12.09 8.60 10.15
N ASP A 28 12.85 9.32 10.96
CA ASP A 28 14.30 9.25 10.89
C ASP A 28 14.79 7.85 11.31
N GLY A 29 15.27 7.07 10.33
CA GLY A 29 15.82 5.74 10.52
C GLY A 29 14.82 4.58 10.57
N TRP A 30 13.52 4.81 10.37
CA TRP A 30 12.49 3.75 10.27
C TRP A 30 11.23 4.24 9.54
N ILE A 31 10.37 3.29 9.14
CA ILE A 31 9.08 3.57 8.50
C ILE A 31 8.02 2.82 9.30
N ASP A 32 6.93 3.51 9.66
CA ASP A 32 5.72 2.95 10.26
C ASP A 32 4.90 2.28 9.15
N PHE A 33 5.25 1.05 8.80
CA PHE A 33 4.62 0.34 7.69
C PHE A 33 3.16 0.03 8.01
N ASN A 34 2.85 -0.37 9.24
CA ASN A 34 1.50 -0.75 9.66
C ASN A 34 0.61 0.43 10.09
N LYS A 35 1.16 1.65 10.10
CA LYS A 35 0.47 2.91 10.38
C LYS A 35 -0.12 2.95 11.80
N ASN A 36 0.49 2.23 12.75
CA ASN A 36 0.01 2.16 14.13
C ASN A 36 0.57 3.30 15.02
N GLY A 37 1.52 4.08 14.51
CA GLY A 37 2.15 5.20 15.22
C GLY A 37 3.25 4.80 16.22
N GLU A 38 3.64 3.52 16.24
CA GLU A 38 4.66 2.96 17.11
C GLU A 38 5.76 2.31 16.26
N LYS A 39 7.01 2.39 16.73
CA LYS A 39 8.10 1.67 16.06
C LYS A 39 8.09 0.21 16.49
N ASP A 40 7.57 -0.65 15.63
CA ASP A 40 7.55 -2.09 15.86
C ASP A 40 8.95 -2.72 15.78
N ILE A 41 9.10 -3.93 16.34
CA ILE A 41 10.39 -4.65 16.32
C ILE A 41 10.84 -4.88 14.88
N TYR A 42 9.93 -5.22 13.96
CA TYR A 42 10.28 -5.49 12.56
C TYR A 42 10.79 -4.26 11.80
N GLU A 43 10.38 -3.07 12.23
CA GLU A 43 10.72 -1.77 11.63
C GLU A 43 12.06 -1.23 12.12
N ASP A 44 12.52 -1.69 13.28
CA ASP A 44 13.82 -1.28 13.84
C ASP A 44 14.98 -2.08 13.21
N PRO A 45 15.81 -1.46 12.35
CA PRO A 45 16.93 -2.16 11.70
C PRO A 45 18.01 -2.61 12.68
N LYS A 46 18.01 -2.13 13.93
CA LYS A 46 18.96 -2.51 14.98
C LYS A 46 18.56 -3.82 15.68
N GLN A 47 17.34 -4.31 15.49
CA GLN A 47 16.89 -5.57 16.09
C GLN A 47 17.41 -6.79 15.32
N PRO A 48 17.65 -7.93 15.99
CA PRO A 48 18.05 -9.17 15.32
C PRO A 48 17.04 -9.60 14.26
N ILE A 49 17.53 -10.07 13.11
CA ILE A 49 16.69 -10.45 11.95
C ILE A 49 15.57 -11.43 12.32
N GLU A 50 15.85 -12.45 13.12
CA GLU A 50 14.84 -13.43 13.56
C GLU A 50 13.74 -12.80 14.41
N LYS A 51 14.06 -11.79 15.23
CA LYS A 51 13.03 -11.07 16.00
C LYS A 51 12.16 -10.23 15.09
N ARG A 52 12.76 -9.61 14.07
CA ARG A 52 12.06 -8.80 13.07
C ARG A 52 11.11 -9.66 12.24
N ILE A 53 11.57 -10.81 11.74
CA ILE A 53 10.75 -11.76 10.99
C ILE A 53 9.57 -12.25 11.85
N ASN A 54 9.83 -12.72 13.07
CA ASN A 54 8.78 -13.26 13.93
C ASN A 54 7.72 -12.20 14.30
N ASN A 55 8.16 -10.97 14.62
CA ASN A 55 7.24 -9.87 14.94
C ASN A 55 6.40 -9.47 13.72
N LEU A 56 7.00 -9.39 12.53
CA LEU A 56 6.28 -9.11 11.28
C LEU A 56 5.22 -10.19 10.98
N LEU A 57 5.62 -11.46 10.97
CA LEU A 57 4.70 -12.57 10.67
C LEU A 57 3.54 -12.68 11.67
N GLN A 58 3.73 -12.27 12.93
CA GLN A 58 2.66 -12.24 13.92
C GLN A 58 1.63 -11.15 13.64
N GLN A 59 2.01 -10.07 12.96
CA GLN A 59 1.13 -8.95 12.66
C GLN A 59 0.41 -9.09 11.30
N MET A 60 1.00 -9.84 10.36
CA MET A 60 0.38 -10.06 9.05
C MET A 60 -0.90 -10.90 9.14
N THR A 61 -1.91 -10.49 8.39
CA THR A 61 -3.10 -11.27 8.04
C THR A 61 -2.75 -12.51 7.22
N PHE A 62 -3.72 -13.40 7.01
CA PHE A 62 -3.52 -14.56 6.14
C PHE A 62 -3.31 -14.12 4.69
N GLU A 63 -4.09 -13.15 4.24
CA GLU A 63 -4.05 -12.57 2.89
C GLU A 63 -2.68 -11.97 2.58
N GLU A 64 -2.16 -11.09 3.45
CA GLU A 64 -0.83 -10.49 3.30
C GLU A 64 0.26 -11.57 3.23
N LYS A 65 0.17 -12.62 4.05
CA LYS A 65 1.12 -13.75 4.01
C LYS A 65 1.06 -14.49 2.69
N THR A 66 -0.13 -14.72 2.15
CA THR A 66 -0.27 -15.39 0.84
C THR A 66 0.28 -14.54 -0.30
N CYS A 67 0.11 -13.22 -0.25
CA CYS A 67 0.67 -12.30 -1.24
C CYS A 67 2.19 -12.31 -1.28
N GLN A 68 2.86 -12.52 -0.15
CA GLN A 68 4.33 -12.65 -0.10
C GLN A 68 4.86 -13.89 -0.83
N LEU A 69 4.00 -14.86 -1.16
CA LEU A 69 4.36 -16.05 -1.93
C LEU A 69 4.09 -15.89 -3.45
N ALA A 70 3.58 -14.74 -3.87
CA ALA A 70 3.21 -14.47 -5.25
C ALA A 70 4.23 -13.55 -5.95
N THR A 71 4.39 -13.77 -7.25
CA THR A 71 5.12 -12.88 -8.16
C THR A 71 4.16 -12.31 -9.19
N LEU A 72 4.11 -10.98 -9.28
CA LEU A 72 3.36 -10.29 -10.33
C LEU A 72 4.26 -10.10 -11.56
N TYR A 73 3.83 -10.58 -12.72
CA TYR A 73 4.52 -10.29 -13.98
C TYR A 73 4.21 -8.88 -14.47
N GLY A 74 5.24 -8.21 -14.96
CA GLY A 74 5.27 -6.79 -15.32
C GLY A 74 4.35 -6.35 -16.45
N TYR A 75 4.54 -5.10 -16.85
CA TYR A 75 3.68 -4.38 -17.78
C TYR A 75 3.57 -5.07 -19.14
N GLY A 76 2.34 -5.41 -19.53
CA GLY A 76 2.03 -6.06 -20.79
C GLY A 76 1.97 -7.59 -20.72
N ALA A 77 2.57 -8.23 -19.71
CA ALA A 77 2.39 -9.65 -19.43
C ALA A 77 1.12 -9.90 -18.61
N VAL A 78 1.14 -9.48 -17.34
CA VAL A 78 0.00 -9.62 -16.42
C VAL A 78 -0.46 -8.26 -15.93
N SER A 79 0.46 -7.36 -15.57
CA SER A 79 0.09 -6.01 -15.18
C SER A 79 -0.44 -5.21 -16.39
N PRO A 80 -1.68 -4.68 -16.34
CA PRO A 80 -2.23 -3.86 -17.41
C PRO A 80 -1.69 -2.43 -17.40
N ASP A 81 -1.06 -2.00 -16.29
CA ASP A 81 -0.57 -0.64 -16.08
C ASP A 81 0.95 -0.63 -15.91
N SER A 82 1.61 0.40 -16.45
CA SER A 82 3.06 0.57 -16.28
C SER A 82 3.44 1.14 -14.91
N LEU A 83 2.47 1.67 -14.18
CA LEU A 83 2.61 2.23 -12.84
C LEU A 83 1.31 1.99 -12.06
N PRO A 84 1.34 2.06 -10.72
CA PRO A 84 0.14 1.90 -9.92
C PRO A 84 -0.96 2.87 -10.31
N THR A 85 -2.19 2.35 -10.39
CA THR A 85 -3.41 3.12 -10.64
C THR A 85 -4.38 2.93 -9.47
N PRO A 86 -5.44 3.75 -9.34
CA PRO A 86 -6.46 3.52 -8.34
C PRO A 86 -7.09 2.11 -8.40
N ALA A 87 -7.11 1.47 -9.58
CA ALA A 87 -7.66 0.13 -9.77
C ALA A 87 -6.85 -0.96 -9.07
N TRP A 88 -5.58 -0.72 -8.73
CA TRP A 88 -4.73 -1.69 -8.03
C TRP A 88 -5.25 -2.00 -6.62
N LYS A 89 -6.01 -1.08 -6.00
CA LYS A 89 -6.67 -1.31 -4.71
C LYS A 89 -7.74 -2.40 -4.73
N THR A 90 -8.20 -2.79 -5.91
CA THR A 90 -9.18 -3.85 -6.12
C THR A 90 -8.61 -5.03 -6.90
N SER A 91 -7.28 -5.07 -7.07
CA SER A 91 -6.58 -6.15 -7.76
C SER A 91 -6.28 -7.32 -6.84
N ILE A 92 -5.71 -8.40 -7.39
CA ILE A 92 -5.27 -9.57 -6.61
C ILE A 92 -4.15 -9.19 -5.63
N TRP A 93 -3.31 -8.21 -5.96
CA TRP A 93 -2.19 -7.73 -5.14
C TRP A 93 -2.56 -6.55 -4.23
N LYS A 94 -3.85 -6.37 -3.93
CA LYS A 94 -4.34 -5.29 -3.05
C LYS A 94 -3.84 -5.39 -1.61
N ASP A 95 -3.43 -6.60 -1.18
CA ASP A 95 -2.89 -6.88 0.16
C ASP A 95 -1.36 -7.06 0.11
N GLY A 96 -0.73 -6.60 -0.97
CA GLY A 96 0.71 -6.71 -1.17
C GLY A 96 1.14 -7.63 -2.30
N ILE A 97 2.45 -7.71 -2.51
CA ILE A 97 3.07 -8.71 -3.38
C ILE A 97 4.50 -8.99 -2.91
N GLY A 98 4.94 -10.25 -2.97
CA GLY A 98 6.31 -10.60 -2.59
C GLY A 98 7.36 -10.14 -3.62
N ASN A 99 7.00 -10.13 -4.91
CA ASN A 99 7.92 -9.84 -6.00
C ASN A 99 7.17 -9.31 -7.24
N VAL A 100 7.82 -8.45 -8.03
CA VAL A 100 7.34 -8.04 -9.36
C VAL A 100 8.41 -8.36 -10.39
N ASP A 101 8.18 -9.41 -11.17
CA ASP A 101 9.12 -9.82 -12.21
C ASP A 101 8.92 -9.00 -13.48
N GLU A 102 10.01 -8.71 -14.19
CA GLU A 102 9.99 -8.05 -15.49
C GLU A 102 9.19 -6.73 -15.56
N GLN A 103 9.07 -5.99 -14.44
CA GLN A 103 8.09 -4.91 -14.27
C GLN A 103 7.96 -3.98 -15.49
N LEU A 104 9.08 -3.47 -16.00
CA LEU A 104 9.16 -2.52 -17.11
C LEU A 104 10.37 -2.81 -18.01
N ASN A 105 10.67 -4.07 -18.27
CA ASN A 105 11.84 -4.48 -19.07
C ASN A 105 11.66 -4.28 -20.59
N GLY A 106 10.44 -3.99 -21.04
CA GLY A 106 10.10 -3.76 -22.44
C GLY A 106 9.97 -5.04 -23.29
N GLU A 107 9.97 -6.23 -22.69
CA GLU A 107 9.76 -7.50 -23.37
C GLU A 107 8.33 -7.60 -23.92
N TRP A 108 7.34 -7.34 -23.06
CA TRP A 108 5.92 -7.47 -23.39
C TRP A 108 5.30 -6.19 -23.93
N LYS A 109 5.61 -5.05 -23.28
CA LYS A 109 5.16 -3.73 -23.71
C LYS A 109 6.14 -2.64 -23.32
N ARG A 110 6.42 -1.77 -24.29
CA ARG A 110 7.37 -0.66 -24.16
C ARG A 110 6.75 0.55 -23.45
N THR A 111 7.54 1.26 -22.67
CA THR A 111 7.09 2.46 -21.95
C THR A 111 8.23 3.47 -21.76
N LEU A 112 7.90 4.74 -21.50
CA LEU A 112 8.89 5.80 -21.22
C LEU A 112 9.68 5.55 -19.92
N TRP A 113 9.27 4.59 -19.10
CA TRP A 113 9.96 4.24 -17.85
C TRP A 113 11.15 3.30 -18.05
N GLU A 114 11.30 2.67 -19.21
CA GLU A 114 12.45 1.79 -19.50
C GLU A 114 13.68 2.59 -19.97
N TYR A 115 13.46 3.71 -20.66
CA TYR A 115 14.49 4.54 -21.27
C TYR A 115 14.09 6.03 -21.28
N PRO A 116 15.01 6.97 -20.96
CA PRO A 116 16.36 6.75 -20.46
C PRO A 116 16.36 5.96 -19.13
N TYR A 117 17.40 5.16 -18.90
CA TYR A 117 17.45 4.22 -17.77
C TYR A 117 17.28 4.89 -16.39
N SER A 118 17.53 6.20 -16.30
CA SER A 118 17.23 7.02 -15.11
C SER A 118 15.75 7.03 -14.71
N ASN A 119 14.84 6.72 -15.63
CA ASN A 119 13.40 6.68 -15.36
C ASN A 119 12.99 5.42 -14.60
N HIS A 120 13.73 4.33 -14.74
CA HIS A 120 13.35 3.05 -14.16
C HIS A 120 13.35 3.08 -12.61
N PRO A 121 14.40 3.61 -11.93
CA PRO A 121 14.35 3.78 -10.48
C PRO A 121 13.20 4.67 -10.00
N VAL A 122 12.82 5.68 -10.78
CA VAL A 122 11.67 6.55 -10.46
C VAL A 122 10.36 5.74 -10.50
N ALA A 123 10.21 4.87 -11.49
CA ALA A 123 9.05 3.99 -11.59
C ALA A 123 9.01 2.97 -10.45
N MET A 124 10.14 2.32 -10.14
CA MET A 124 10.26 1.40 -9.01
C MET A 124 9.87 2.08 -7.69
N ASN A 125 10.36 3.29 -7.43
CA ASN A 125 10.01 4.04 -6.23
C ASN A 125 8.52 4.36 -6.14
N LYS A 126 7.86 4.68 -7.26
CA LYS A 126 6.41 4.91 -7.29
C LYS A 126 5.63 3.63 -7.00
N VAL A 127 6.10 2.50 -7.49
CA VAL A 127 5.48 1.20 -7.21
C VAL A 127 5.67 0.85 -5.75
N GLN A 128 6.89 0.95 -5.24
CA GLN A 128 7.18 0.70 -3.82
C GLN A 128 6.35 1.59 -2.90
N ALA A 129 6.28 2.89 -3.20
CA ALA A 129 5.48 3.84 -2.43
C ALA A 129 3.98 3.49 -2.45
N PHE A 130 3.46 2.97 -3.56
CA PHE A 130 2.06 2.51 -3.59
C PHE A 130 1.82 1.43 -2.53
N PHE A 131 2.63 0.38 -2.51
CA PHE A 131 2.37 -0.73 -1.58
C PHE A 131 2.64 -0.32 -0.12
N VAL A 132 3.72 0.43 0.16
CA VAL A 132 4.02 0.96 1.51
C VAL A 132 2.92 1.88 2.04
N GLU A 133 2.42 2.80 1.21
CA GLU A 133 1.46 3.80 1.65
C GLU A 133 -0.01 3.38 1.55
N LYS A 134 -0.33 2.22 0.96
CA LYS A 134 -1.72 1.82 0.69
C LYS A 134 -2.12 0.52 1.35
N ASN A 135 -1.17 -0.37 1.65
CA ASN A 135 -1.46 -1.60 2.37
C ASN A 135 -1.33 -1.39 3.86
N ASP A 136 -1.91 -2.29 4.65
CA ASP A 136 -1.73 -2.26 6.09
C ASP A 136 -0.29 -2.67 6.41
N ILE A 137 0.17 -3.89 6.11
CA ILE A 137 1.58 -4.28 6.26
C ILE A 137 2.18 -4.60 4.89
N GLU A 138 3.17 -3.81 4.44
CA GLU A 138 3.93 -4.13 3.23
C GLU A 138 5.43 -4.22 3.48
N ILE A 139 6.04 -5.28 2.95
CA ILE A 139 7.48 -5.47 2.85
C ILE A 139 7.96 -4.92 1.49
N GLY A 140 9.13 -4.28 1.47
CA GLY A 140 9.84 -3.94 0.23
C GLY A 140 9.68 -4.97 -0.89
N ILE A 141 9.18 -4.57 -2.05
CA ILE A 141 9.24 -5.38 -3.27
C ILE A 141 10.68 -5.24 -3.76
N TYR A 142 11.40 -6.36 -3.80
CA TYR A 142 12.77 -6.42 -4.31
C TYR A 142 12.82 -6.64 -5.81
#